data_AF-A0A5B7BMI2-F1
#
_entry.id   AF-A0A5B7BMI2-F1
#
_cell.length_a   1.000
_cell.length_b   1.000
_cell.length_c   1.000
_cell.angle_alpha   90.00
_cell.angle_beta   90.00
_cell.angle_gamma   90.00
#
_symmetry.space_group_name_H-M   'P 1'
#
loop_
_entity.id
_entity.type
_entity.pdbx_description
1 polymer ?
#
loop_
_entity_poly.entity_id
_entity_poly.type
_entity_poly.pdbx_seq_one_letter_code
_entity_poly.pdbx_strand_id
1 'polypeptide(L)'
;SSKPFLHANVDCNALVAAIVSRQTSVVRLLLQKAGVRTDTKVRLGAWSWDMATGEEFRVGAGLAEPYGVTWCAVEYFEATGAILRMLLQHRSPNFPHFGRTVIHHAILCGNARALDVLLSCSADVEFPVETTKKTEFRPIHLAARLGLAKVLQHLINAGCNLNSKTESGETALMICARYKR
;
A
#
# COMPACT_ATOMS: atom_id res chain seq x y z
N SER A 1 -9.76 -5.59 19.76
CA SER A 1 -9.94 -5.39 18.31
C SER A 1 -9.92 -6.75 17.66
N SER A 2 -11.07 -7.19 17.16
CA SER A 2 -11.35 -8.56 16.72
C SER A 2 -10.51 -8.91 15.49
N LYS A 3 -9.71 -9.97 15.59
CA LYS A 3 -8.96 -10.50 14.44
C LYS A 3 -9.98 -10.89 13.35
N PRO A 4 -9.90 -10.38 12.12
CA PRO A 4 -10.73 -10.91 11.05
C PRO A 4 -10.41 -12.40 10.89
N PHE A 5 -11.43 -13.25 10.99
CA PHE A 5 -11.27 -14.70 10.88
C PHE A 5 -10.80 -15.04 9.46
N LEU A 6 -9.61 -15.64 9.37
CA LEU A 6 -8.97 -16.10 8.12
C LEU A 6 -9.85 -17.06 7.28
N HIS A 7 -10.92 -17.62 7.86
CA HIS A 7 -11.76 -18.66 7.27
C HIS A 7 -12.61 -18.23 6.07
N ALA A 8 -12.74 -16.93 5.77
CA ALA A 8 -13.58 -16.46 4.67
C ALA A 8 -12.86 -16.35 3.30
N ASN A 9 -11.54 -16.57 3.23
CA ASN A 9 -10.80 -16.52 1.95
C ASN A 9 -10.41 -17.92 1.48
N VAL A 10 -11.01 -18.35 0.37
CA VAL A 10 -10.79 -19.64 -0.29
C VAL A 10 -9.33 -19.81 -0.78
N ASP A 11 -8.54 -18.74 -0.81
CA ASP A 11 -7.18 -18.70 -1.38
C ASP A 11 -6.05 -18.42 -0.36
N CYS A 12 -6.32 -18.48 0.96
CA CYS A 12 -5.31 -18.21 1.99
C CYS A 12 -4.24 -19.31 2.08
N ASN A 13 -3.06 -19.09 1.52
CA ASN A 13 -1.92 -19.99 1.67
C ASN A 13 -1.19 -19.79 3.03
N ALA A 14 -0.31 -20.73 3.41
CA ALA A 14 0.41 -20.68 4.69
C ALA A 14 1.26 -19.39 4.87
N LEU A 15 1.79 -18.83 3.78
CA LEU A 15 2.57 -17.60 3.82
C LEU A 15 1.68 -16.40 4.18
N VAL A 16 0.51 -16.28 3.56
CA VAL A 16 -0.50 -15.24 3.87
C VAL A 16 -0.90 -15.32 5.35
N ALA A 17 -1.23 -16.51 5.84
CA ALA A 17 -1.62 -16.69 7.24
C ALA A 17 -0.51 -16.27 8.22
N ALA A 18 0.75 -16.59 7.89
CA ALA A 18 1.91 -16.16 8.67
C ALA A 18 2.12 -14.63 8.66
N ILE A 19 1.90 -13.97 7.51
CA ILE A 19 1.95 -12.50 7.38
C ILE A 19 0.86 -11.83 8.20
N VAL A 20 -0.40 -12.27 8.05
CA VAL A 20 -1.56 -11.75 8.80
C VAL A 20 -1.34 -11.90 10.31
N SER A 21 -0.73 -13.02 10.71
CA SER A 21 -0.38 -13.30 12.11
C SER A 21 0.93 -12.64 12.57
N ARG A 22 1.62 -11.89 11.70
CA ARG A 22 2.89 -11.19 11.98
C ARG A 22 4.01 -12.10 12.48
N GLN A 23 4.04 -13.34 11.98
CA GLN A 23 5.00 -14.36 12.40
C GLN A 23 6.27 -14.30 11.55
N THR A 24 7.16 -13.35 11.85
CA THR A 24 8.38 -13.09 11.04
C THR A 24 9.26 -14.33 10.83
N SER A 25 9.43 -15.16 11.86
CA SER A 25 10.26 -16.38 11.76
C SER A 25 9.65 -17.42 10.81
N VAL A 26 8.31 -17.56 10.83
CA VAL A 26 7.60 -18.49 9.94
C VAL A 26 7.64 -17.97 8.51
N VAL A 27 7.42 -16.67 8.30
CA VAL A 27 7.56 -16.04 6.97
C VAL A 27 8.95 -16.28 6.40
N ARG A 28 10.01 -16.06 7.18
CA ARG A 28 11.39 -16.29 6.75
C ARG A 28 11.62 -17.74 6.32
N LEU A 29 11.17 -18.70 7.14
CA LEU A 29 11.31 -20.12 6.83
C LEU A 29 10.54 -20.50 5.55
N LEU A 30 9.33 -19.97 5.37
CA LEU A 30 8.52 -20.23 4.19
C LEU A 30 9.14 -19.64 2.92
N LEU A 31 9.71 -18.43 2.98
CA LEU A 31 10.37 -17.81 1.82
C LEU A 31 11.67 -18.54 1.42
N GLN A 32 12.35 -19.22 2.36
CA GLN A 32 13.53 -20.03 2.07
C GLN A 32 13.21 -21.39 1.43
N LYS A 33 11.99 -21.90 1.58
CA LYS A 33 11.59 -23.18 0.99
C LYS A 33 11.20 -22.98 -0.48
N ALA A 34 11.87 -23.71 -1.38
CA ALA A 34 11.50 -23.76 -2.79
C ALA A 34 10.04 -24.21 -2.96
N GLY A 35 9.25 -23.45 -3.73
CA GLY A 35 7.87 -23.81 -4.10
C GLY A 35 6.75 -23.10 -3.33
N VAL A 36 7.04 -22.24 -2.34
CA VAL A 36 6.00 -21.41 -1.73
C VAL A 36 5.49 -20.38 -2.75
N ARG A 37 4.18 -20.43 -3.04
CA ARG A 37 3.52 -19.49 -3.95
C ARG A 37 3.49 -18.08 -3.34
N THR A 38 4.30 -17.16 -3.86
CA THR A 38 4.35 -15.75 -3.44
C THR A 38 3.48 -14.83 -4.31
N ASP A 39 2.87 -15.39 -5.34
CA ASP A 39 1.96 -14.73 -6.30
C ASP A 39 0.48 -14.87 -5.92
N THR A 40 0.18 -15.58 -4.83
CA THR A 40 -1.19 -15.78 -4.36
C THR A 40 -1.83 -14.43 -4.01
N LYS A 41 -2.98 -14.17 -4.63
CA LYS A 41 -3.79 -12.99 -4.37
C LYS A 41 -4.79 -13.27 -3.25
N VAL A 42 -5.03 -12.28 -2.40
CA VAL A 42 -5.91 -12.41 -1.23
C VAL A 42 -6.90 -11.25 -1.18
N ARG A 43 -8.12 -11.52 -0.72
CA ARG A 43 -9.16 -10.51 -0.49
C ARG A 43 -9.27 -10.19 0.99
N LEU A 44 -8.21 -9.63 1.57
CA LEU A 44 -8.16 -9.29 3.00
C LEU A 44 -8.26 -7.78 3.25
N GLY A 45 -8.29 -6.98 2.17
CA GLY A 45 -8.24 -5.53 2.21
C GLY A 45 -9.43 -4.89 2.87
N ALA A 46 -9.14 -3.85 3.65
CA ALA A 46 -10.14 -2.87 4.10
C ALA A 46 -10.37 -1.73 3.08
N TRP A 47 -9.65 -1.70 1.96
CA TRP A 47 -9.71 -0.62 0.97
C TRP A 47 -10.04 -1.18 -0.41
N SER A 48 -11.03 -0.58 -1.08
CA SER A 48 -11.23 -0.77 -2.50
C SER A 48 -10.92 0.50 -3.28
N TRP A 49 -10.41 0.29 -4.49
CA TRP A 49 -9.99 1.34 -5.40
C TRP A 49 -10.85 1.33 -6.65
N ASP A 50 -11.53 2.44 -6.92
CA ASP A 50 -12.26 2.63 -8.17
C ASP A 50 -11.38 3.29 -9.23
N MET A 51 -10.91 2.50 -10.18
CA MET A 51 -10.11 2.95 -11.32
C MET A 51 -10.82 3.97 -12.22
N ALA A 52 -12.16 4.01 -12.21
CA ALA A 52 -12.94 4.91 -13.06
C ALA A 52 -13.00 6.33 -12.50
N THR A 53 -13.04 6.46 -11.18
CA THR A 53 -13.19 7.75 -10.49
C THR A 53 -11.90 8.20 -9.80
N GLY A 54 -10.99 7.28 -9.50
CA GLY A 54 -9.82 7.54 -8.67
C GLY A 54 -10.16 7.72 -7.18
N GLU A 55 -11.35 7.26 -6.79
CA GLU A 55 -11.85 7.32 -5.42
C GLU A 55 -11.51 6.04 -4.64
N GLU A 56 -11.22 6.22 -3.35
CA GLU A 56 -10.92 5.14 -2.42
C GLU A 56 -11.99 5.01 -1.38
N PHE A 57 -12.44 3.77 -1.17
CA PHE A 57 -13.51 3.48 -0.23
C PHE A 57 -13.04 2.44 0.78
N ARG A 58 -13.41 2.65 2.04
CA ARG A 58 -13.30 1.58 3.02
C ARG A 58 -14.38 0.55 2.74
N VAL A 59 -13.98 -0.71 2.64
CA VAL A 59 -14.87 -1.84 2.39
C VAL A 59 -14.74 -2.87 3.51
N GLY A 60 -15.77 -3.70 3.66
CA GLY A 60 -15.72 -4.85 4.57
C GLY A 60 -14.68 -5.87 4.12
N ALA A 61 -14.16 -6.66 5.06
CA ALA A 61 -13.23 -7.74 4.76
C ALA A 61 -13.82 -8.68 3.70
N GLY A 62 -13.05 -9.00 2.66
CA GLY A 62 -13.50 -9.84 1.54
C GLY A 62 -14.09 -9.09 0.34
N LEU A 63 -14.38 -7.79 0.47
CA LEU A 63 -14.97 -6.97 -0.59
C LEU A 63 -13.95 -6.13 -1.38
N ALA A 64 -12.72 -6.00 -0.86
CA ALA A 64 -11.63 -5.33 -1.58
C ALA A 64 -11.14 -6.15 -2.77
N GLU A 65 -10.52 -5.47 -3.75
CA GLU A 65 -9.86 -6.16 -4.85
C GLU A 65 -8.75 -7.11 -4.36
N PRO A 66 -8.57 -8.29 -5.01
CA PRO A 66 -7.52 -9.22 -4.62
C PRO A 66 -6.11 -8.65 -4.89
N TYR A 67 -5.27 -8.56 -3.86
CA TYR A 67 -3.89 -8.09 -3.95
C TYR A 67 -2.88 -9.14 -3.50
N GLY A 68 -1.59 -8.94 -3.80
CA GLY A 68 -0.51 -9.88 -3.44
C GLY A 68 0.02 -9.74 -2.01
N VAL A 69 0.86 -10.70 -1.60
CA VAL A 69 1.42 -10.77 -0.23
C VAL A 69 2.17 -9.51 0.24
N THR A 70 2.80 -8.75 -0.68
CA THR A 70 3.47 -7.49 -0.33
C THR A 70 2.49 -6.43 0.16
N TRP A 71 1.30 -6.36 -0.45
CA TRP A 71 0.23 -5.45 -0.04
C TRP A 71 -0.35 -5.88 1.31
N CYS A 72 -0.54 -7.19 1.50
CA CYS A 72 -0.92 -7.78 2.79
C CYS A 72 0.07 -7.39 3.91
N ALA A 73 1.38 -7.40 3.63
CA ALA A 73 2.39 -7.03 4.63
C ALA A 73 2.35 -5.55 5.02
N VAL A 74 1.85 -4.66 4.16
CA VAL A 74 1.64 -3.24 4.50
C VAL A 74 0.42 -3.05 5.41
N GLU A 75 -0.67 -3.77 5.14
CA GLU A 75 -1.88 -3.71 5.96
C GLU A 75 -1.67 -4.35 7.33
N TYR A 76 -0.99 -5.50 7.36
CA TYR A 76 -0.68 -6.24 8.59
C TYR A 76 0.72 -5.91 9.13
N PHE A 77 1.22 -4.71 8.86
CA PHE A 77 2.57 -4.29 9.22
C PHE A 77 2.92 -4.57 10.68
N GLU A 78 4.01 -5.28 10.84
CA GLU A 78 4.64 -5.65 12.10
C GLU A 78 5.68 -4.60 12.51
N ALA A 79 6.05 -4.59 13.79
CA ALA A 79 6.76 -3.45 14.40
C ALA A 79 8.05 -3.01 13.68
N THR A 80 8.78 -3.94 13.05
CA THR A 80 10.10 -3.70 12.43
C THR A 80 10.07 -3.60 10.90
N GLY A 81 8.98 -3.98 10.24
CA GLY A 81 8.93 -4.09 8.78
C GLY A 81 9.83 -5.16 8.15
N ALA A 82 10.39 -6.08 8.95
CA ALA A 82 11.17 -7.22 8.48
C ALA A 82 10.45 -8.10 7.44
N ILE A 83 9.16 -8.39 7.63
CA ILE A 83 8.34 -9.14 6.67
C ILE A 83 8.29 -8.41 5.34
N LEU A 84 7.96 -7.12 5.37
CA LEU A 84 7.90 -6.30 4.17
C LEU A 84 9.27 -6.24 3.47
N ARG A 85 10.37 -6.05 4.21
CA ARG A 85 11.74 -6.07 3.66
C ARG A 85 12.07 -7.41 2.99
N MET A 86 11.76 -8.53 3.63
CA MET A 86 12.00 -9.88 3.06
C MET A 86 11.23 -10.08 1.75
N LEU A 87 9.99 -9.61 1.67
CA LEU A 87 9.19 -9.72 0.43
C LEU A 87 9.76 -8.83 -0.70
N LEU A 88 10.27 -7.65 -0.35
CA LEU A 88 10.86 -6.71 -1.31
C LEU A 88 12.26 -7.10 -1.80
N GLN A 89 12.94 -8.03 -1.13
CA GLN A 89 14.19 -8.61 -1.66
C GLN A 89 13.97 -9.37 -2.97
N HIS A 90 12.76 -9.89 -3.21
CA HIS A 90 12.42 -10.70 -4.38
C HIS A 90 11.45 -10.00 -5.35
N ARG A 91 10.88 -8.85 -4.96
CA ARG A 91 9.92 -8.09 -5.79
C ARG A 91 10.18 -6.60 -5.72
N SER A 92 10.08 -5.93 -6.87
CA SER A 92 10.11 -4.48 -6.93
C SER A 92 8.89 -3.85 -6.22
N PRO A 93 9.07 -2.83 -5.38
CA PRO A 93 7.96 -2.07 -4.81
C PRO A 93 7.19 -1.26 -5.86
N ASN A 94 7.77 -1.04 -7.04
CA ASN A 94 7.16 -0.20 -8.09
C ASN A 94 6.27 -1.01 -9.04
N PHE A 95 6.01 -2.28 -8.76
CA PHE A 95 5.09 -3.08 -9.57
C PHE A 95 3.64 -2.57 -9.41
N PRO A 96 3.00 -2.08 -10.48
CA PRO A 96 1.66 -1.51 -10.39
C PRO A 96 0.59 -2.60 -10.23
N HIS A 97 -0.46 -2.24 -9.51
CA HIS A 97 -1.63 -3.07 -9.26
C HIS A 97 -2.87 -2.16 -9.32
N PHE A 98 -3.69 -2.33 -10.37
CA PHE A 98 -4.81 -1.43 -10.67
C PHE A 98 -4.38 0.05 -10.63
N GLY A 99 -3.43 0.43 -11.49
CA GLY A 99 -3.01 1.82 -11.65
C GLY A 99 -2.26 2.44 -10.46
N ARG A 100 -1.99 1.70 -9.38
CA ARG A 100 -1.25 2.19 -8.21
C ARG A 100 -0.20 1.20 -7.73
N THR A 101 0.82 1.70 -7.07
CA THR A 101 1.87 0.88 -6.43
C THR A 101 1.63 0.71 -4.93
N VAL A 102 2.42 -0.14 -4.28
CA VAL A 102 2.28 -0.43 -2.84
C VAL A 102 2.55 0.80 -1.96
N ILE A 103 3.26 1.83 -2.45
CA ILE A 103 3.45 3.10 -1.73
C ILE A 103 2.12 3.81 -1.50
N HIS A 104 1.24 3.83 -2.51
CA HIS A 104 -0.10 4.39 -2.42
C HIS A 104 -0.96 3.64 -1.40
N HIS A 105 -0.80 2.32 -1.34
CA HIS A 105 -1.48 1.50 -0.34
C HIS A 105 -1.02 1.81 1.08
N ALA A 106 0.28 2.01 1.31
CA ALA A 106 0.80 2.42 2.61
C ALA A 106 0.24 3.78 3.05
N ILE A 107 0.09 4.71 2.10
CA ILE A 107 -0.52 6.02 2.32
C ILE A 107 -2.01 5.87 2.69
N LEU A 108 -2.77 5.06 1.96
CA LEU A 108 -4.19 4.80 2.28
C LEU A 108 -4.38 4.19 3.66
N CYS A 109 -3.49 3.26 4.04
CA CYS A 109 -3.46 2.68 5.37
C CYS A 109 -2.99 3.68 6.46
N GLY A 110 -2.53 4.88 6.10
CA GLY A 110 -1.95 5.85 7.03
C GLY A 110 -0.66 5.35 7.70
N ASN A 111 0.00 4.36 7.10
CA ASN A 111 1.09 3.62 7.73
C ASN A 111 2.44 4.23 7.33
N ALA A 112 2.83 5.30 8.03
CA ALA A 112 4.10 5.99 7.80
C ALA A 112 5.33 5.07 7.95
N ARG A 113 5.29 4.08 8.85
CA ARG A 113 6.40 3.12 9.02
C ARG A 113 6.55 2.16 7.85
N ALA A 114 5.44 1.69 7.28
CA ALA A 114 5.48 0.90 6.05
C ALA A 114 6.00 1.73 4.88
N LEU A 115 5.59 3.00 4.80
CA LEU A 115 6.10 3.94 3.81
C LEU A 115 7.63 4.09 3.90
N ASP A 116 8.20 4.26 5.09
CA ASP A 116 9.66 4.32 5.26
C ASP A 116 10.39 3.08 4.76
N VAL A 117 9.83 1.91 5.08
CA VAL A 117 10.40 0.64 4.61
C VAL A 117 10.39 0.59 3.08
N LEU A 118 9.27 0.95 2.46
CA LEU A 118 9.13 0.98 1.00
C LEU A 118 10.14 1.95 0.37
N LEU A 119 10.25 3.16 0.89
CA LEU A 119 11.20 4.17 0.40
C LEU A 119 12.65 3.69 0.55
N SER A 120 12.99 3.07 1.69
CA SER A 120 14.32 2.47 1.90
C SER A 120 14.62 1.27 0.99
N CYS A 121 13.59 0.69 0.39
CA CYS A 121 13.67 -0.40 -0.59
C CYS A 121 13.50 0.10 -2.04
N SER A 122 13.79 1.38 -2.29
CA SER A 122 13.75 2.01 -3.62
C SER A 122 12.34 2.10 -4.24
N ALA A 123 11.30 2.22 -3.42
CA ALA A 123 9.99 2.63 -3.90
C ALA A 123 10.09 4.06 -4.46
N ASP A 124 9.53 4.26 -5.65
CA ASP A 124 9.49 5.55 -6.31
C ASP A 124 8.46 6.45 -5.61
N VAL A 125 8.97 7.52 -4.99
CA VAL A 125 8.18 8.51 -4.24
C VAL A 125 7.32 9.38 -5.16
N GLU A 126 7.63 9.39 -6.45
CA GLU A 126 6.95 10.17 -7.48
C GLU A 126 6.06 9.31 -8.39
N PHE A 127 5.96 8.00 -8.13
CA PHE A 127 5.19 7.08 -8.96
C PHE A 127 3.72 7.51 -8.99
N PRO A 128 3.14 7.80 -10.16
CA PRO A 128 1.77 8.29 -10.22
C PRO A 128 0.73 7.19 -10.00
N VAL A 129 -0.42 7.59 -9.49
CA VAL A 129 -1.65 6.81 -9.64
C VAL A 129 -2.24 7.11 -11.00
N GLU A 130 -2.51 6.04 -11.76
CA GLU A 130 -3.17 6.06 -13.05
C GLU A 130 -4.64 5.63 -12.91
N THR A 131 -5.55 6.39 -13.50
CA THR A 131 -6.97 6.04 -13.60
C THR A 131 -7.36 5.79 -15.06
N THR A 132 -8.52 5.17 -15.31
CA THR A 132 -9.01 4.99 -16.70
C THR A 132 -9.34 6.31 -17.38
N LYS A 133 -9.58 7.38 -16.62
CA LYS A 133 -9.82 8.73 -17.13
C LYS A 133 -8.53 9.51 -17.42
N LYS A 134 -7.36 8.85 -17.29
CA LYS A 134 -6.03 9.47 -17.41
C LYS A 134 -5.74 10.56 -16.38
N THR A 135 -6.50 10.58 -15.29
CA THR A 135 -6.19 11.48 -14.17
C THR A 135 -4.97 10.96 -13.45
N GLU A 136 -3.92 11.77 -13.45
CA GLU A 136 -2.67 11.44 -12.77
C GLU A 136 -2.56 12.25 -11.48
N PHE A 137 -2.34 11.56 -10.36
CA PHE A 137 -1.95 12.21 -9.12
C PHE A 137 -0.85 11.42 -8.43
N ARG A 138 -0.09 12.11 -7.59
CA ARG A 138 1.16 11.61 -6.99
C ARG A 138 0.97 11.27 -5.51
N PRO A 139 1.88 10.50 -4.90
CA PRO A 139 1.82 10.16 -3.47
C PRO A 139 1.56 11.36 -2.56
N ILE A 140 2.18 12.52 -2.86
CA ILE A 140 1.99 13.75 -2.08
C ILE A 140 0.54 14.30 -2.17
N HIS A 141 -0.07 14.25 -3.36
CA HIS A 141 -1.46 14.67 -3.57
C HIS A 141 -2.43 13.77 -2.80
N LEU A 142 -2.16 12.46 -2.79
CA LEU A 142 -2.95 11.50 -2.03
C LEU A 142 -2.84 11.74 -0.52
N ALA A 143 -1.61 11.90 0.00
CA ALA A 143 -1.39 12.16 1.41
C ALA A 143 -2.03 13.49 1.87
N ALA A 144 -1.98 14.52 1.02
CA ALA A 144 -2.66 15.80 1.22
C ALA A 144 -4.19 15.65 1.28
N ARG A 145 -4.78 14.97 0.29
CA ARG A 145 -6.23 14.68 0.24
C ARG A 145 -6.72 13.94 1.49
N LEU A 146 -5.89 13.05 2.02
CA LEU A 146 -6.23 12.25 3.19
C LEU A 146 -5.95 12.94 4.54
N GLY A 147 -5.25 14.09 4.55
CA GLY A 147 -4.89 14.82 5.77
C GLY A 147 -3.78 14.16 6.60
N LEU A 148 -2.90 13.38 5.97
CA LEU A 148 -1.94 12.53 6.68
C LEU A 148 -0.61 13.26 6.92
N ALA A 149 -0.58 14.16 7.90
CA ALA A 149 0.59 15.00 8.20
C ALA A 149 1.91 14.22 8.39
N LYS A 150 1.87 13.08 9.10
CA LYS A 150 3.06 12.22 9.27
C LYS A 150 3.52 11.64 7.94
N VAL A 151 2.60 11.11 7.13
CA VAL A 151 2.94 10.54 5.82
C VAL A 151 3.53 11.62 4.89
N LEU A 152 2.94 12.82 4.88
CA LEU A 152 3.48 13.97 4.14
C LEU A 152 4.93 14.27 4.53
N GLN A 153 5.22 14.33 5.84
CA GLN A 153 6.59 14.57 6.31
C GLN A 153 7.59 13.54 5.76
N HIS A 154 7.19 12.27 5.70
CA HIS A 154 8.06 11.20 5.20
C HIS A 154 8.27 11.30 3.68
N LEU A 155 7.23 11.62 2.91
CA LEU A 155 7.36 11.87 1.47
C LEU A 155 8.28 13.07 1.17
N ILE A 156 8.14 14.15 1.95
CA ILE A 156 8.99 15.35 1.85
C ILE A 156 10.45 15.01 2.13
N ASN A 157 10.71 14.28 3.22
CA ASN A 157 12.05 13.85 3.59
C ASN A 157 12.67 12.92 2.53
N ALA A 158 11.84 12.17 1.80
CA ALA A 158 12.26 11.33 0.69
C ALA A 158 12.49 12.08 -0.63
N GLY A 159 12.35 13.40 -0.65
CA GLY A 159 12.67 14.23 -1.82
C GLY A 159 11.55 14.32 -2.86
N CYS A 160 10.29 14.12 -2.47
CA CYS A 160 9.16 14.30 -3.39
C CYS A 160 9.05 15.76 -3.89
N ASN A 161 8.53 15.96 -5.10
CA ASN A 161 8.29 17.27 -5.66
C ASN A 161 7.03 17.91 -5.05
N LEU A 162 7.24 18.80 -4.09
CA LEU A 162 6.20 19.59 -3.41
C LEU A 162 5.34 20.44 -4.36
N ASN A 163 5.91 20.85 -5.49
CA ASN A 163 5.27 21.72 -6.47
C ASN A 163 4.71 20.92 -7.66
N SER A 164 4.71 19.59 -7.58
CA SER A 164 4.01 18.77 -8.56
C SER A 164 2.54 19.18 -8.60
N LYS A 165 1.97 19.09 -9.80
CA LYS A 165 0.58 19.44 -10.06
C LYS A 165 -0.16 18.21 -10.55
N THR A 166 -1.41 18.06 -10.13
CA THR A 166 -2.36 17.14 -10.76
C THR A 166 -2.68 17.60 -12.19
N GLU A 167 -3.41 16.78 -12.93
CA GLU A 167 -3.95 17.16 -14.24
C GLU A 167 -4.85 18.42 -14.16
N SER A 168 -5.57 18.62 -13.05
CA SER A 168 -6.36 19.84 -12.78
C SER A 168 -5.52 21.07 -12.41
N GLY A 169 -4.19 20.95 -12.36
CA GLY A 169 -3.27 22.04 -12.00
C GLY A 169 -3.16 22.30 -10.49
N GLU A 170 -3.76 21.45 -9.65
CA GLU A 170 -3.72 21.59 -8.19
C GLU A 170 -2.41 21.05 -7.62
N THR A 171 -1.79 21.78 -6.70
CA THR A 171 -0.67 21.27 -5.89
C THR A 171 -1.20 20.56 -4.64
N ALA A 172 -0.35 19.80 -3.96
CA ALA A 172 -0.68 19.20 -2.67
C ALA A 172 -1.20 20.23 -1.64
N LEU A 173 -0.62 21.43 -1.62
CA LEU A 173 -1.07 22.51 -0.74
C LEU A 173 -2.50 22.98 -1.05
N MET A 174 -2.84 23.12 -2.33
CA MET A 174 -4.19 23.49 -2.77
C MET A 174 -5.20 22.41 -2.38
N ILE A 175 -4.83 21.13 -2.55
CA ILE A 175 -5.65 19.99 -2.13
C ILE A 175 -5.89 20.03 -0.61
N CYS A 176 -4.87 20.25 0.22
CA CYS A 176 -5.04 20.38 1.68
C CYS A 176 -6.05 21.48 2.05
N ALA A 177 -6.00 22.63 1.38
CA ALA A 177 -6.94 23.73 1.64
C ALA A 177 -8.39 23.38 1.25
N ARG A 178 -8.57 22.55 0.20
CA ARG A 178 -9.88 22.11 -0.29
C ARG A 178 -10.49 21.01 0.57
N TYR A 179 -9.70 20.03 1.01
CA TYR A 179 -10.16 18.92 1.84
C TYR A 179 -9.92 19.22 3.32
N LYS A 180 -10.92 19.81 3.99
CA LYS A 180 -10.93 19.95 5.45
C LYS A 180 -11.28 18.58 6.07
N ARG A 181 -10.28 17.87 6.55
CA ARG A 181 -10.46 16.68 7.41
C ARG A 181 -10.09 16.99 8.85
#